data_AF-A0A7X6Z8B4-F1
#
_entry.id   AF-A0A7X6Z8B4-F1
#
_cell.length_a   1.000
_cell.length_b   1.000
_cell.length_c   1.000
_cell.angle_alpha   90.00
_cell.angle_beta   90.00
_cell.angle_gamma   90.00
#
_symmetry.space_group_name_H-M   'P 1'
#
loop_
_entity.id
_entity.type
_entity.pdbx_description
1 polymer ?
#
loop_
_entity_poly.entity_id
_entity_poly.type
_entity_poly.pdbx_seq_one_letter_code
_entity_poly.pdbx_strand_id
1 'polypeptide(L)'
;DHPAFERRIGLVETSIGRMVPIQTLDMQDGDPLRVCVERYGFLPVDKAAFKGEIPDIPRLVPFEPFAYYIKRKLYLHNMAHAICAYLGTYAAQTLISEAIDQAEIRLMVQRAMLSGARALARVYQMPLEPLLEHSDDLLRRFGNAALKDTCDRVGADPKRKLMPEDRLVGAALFCQQAGVSPAWIAVGIAGALYRLLGEQSQMQSADRARQALEEIAQRPSGDPLSEMAIRLYEQLAGGRPLADLRRLAAKLEADGAPEIV
;
A
#
# COMPACT_ATOMS: atom_id res chain seq x y z
N ASP A 1 30.36 11.70 -17.81
CA ASP A 1 29.67 12.95 -18.19
C ASP A 1 29.38 13.00 -19.67
N HIS A 2 28.09 13.09 -20.05
CA HIS A 2 27.64 13.16 -21.45
C HIS A 2 26.78 14.42 -21.69
N PRO A 3 27.39 15.61 -21.92
CA PRO A 3 26.65 16.88 -22.00
C PRO A 3 25.61 16.94 -23.12
N ALA A 4 25.85 16.23 -24.23
CA ALA A 4 24.89 16.13 -25.32
C ALA A 4 23.65 15.31 -24.93
N PHE A 5 23.83 14.28 -24.10
CA PHE A 5 22.73 13.45 -23.57
C PHE A 5 21.87 14.27 -22.62
N GLU A 6 22.47 14.89 -21.59
CA GLU A 6 21.76 15.71 -20.60
C GLU A 6 20.95 16.86 -21.21
N ARG A 7 21.42 17.40 -22.34
CA ARG A 7 20.74 18.49 -23.06
C ARG A 7 19.60 17.99 -23.96
N ARG A 8 19.68 16.77 -24.50
CA ARG A 8 18.79 16.30 -25.58
C ARG A 8 17.85 15.17 -25.18
N ILE A 9 18.17 14.43 -24.13
CA ILE A 9 17.45 13.23 -23.72
C ILE A 9 16.81 13.48 -22.36
N GLY A 10 15.48 13.34 -22.30
CA GLY A 10 14.72 13.36 -21.07
C GLY A 10 14.43 11.94 -20.59
N LEU A 11 14.87 11.60 -19.38
CA LEU A 11 14.53 10.34 -18.72
C LEU A 11 13.29 10.57 -17.85
N VAL A 12 12.12 10.53 -18.49
CA VAL A 12 10.85 10.89 -17.85
C VAL A 12 10.31 9.72 -17.01
N GLU A 13 10.33 9.89 -15.69
CA GLU A 13 9.71 8.93 -14.79
C GLU A 13 8.18 8.90 -14.96
N THR A 14 7.59 7.73 -14.70
CA THR A 14 6.14 7.53 -14.84
C THR A 14 5.56 6.77 -13.64
N SER A 15 4.29 7.02 -13.32
CA SER A 15 3.58 6.35 -12.23
C SER A 15 2.35 5.62 -12.76
N ILE A 16 2.55 4.38 -13.19
CA ILE A 16 1.50 3.54 -13.75
C ILE A 16 0.67 2.90 -12.63
N GLY A 17 -0.66 3.03 -12.69
CA GLY A 17 -1.58 2.55 -11.65
C GLY A 17 -2.75 1.70 -12.15
N ARG A 18 -2.71 1.21 -13.39
CA ARG A 18 -3.78 0.40 -13.99
C ARG A 18 -3.64 -1.08 -13.63
N MET A 19 -4.69 -1.64 -13.04
CA MET A 19 -4.81 -3.06 -12.73
C MET A 19 -5.16 -3.84 -13.98
N VAL A 20 -4.41 -4.92 -14.18
CA VAL A 20 -4.58 -5.85 -15.29
C VAL A 20 -4.73 -7.23 -14.68
N PRO A 21 -5.90 -7.88 -14.83
CA PRO A 21 -6.11 -9.23 -14.35
C PRO A 21 -5.24 -10.24 -15.11
N ILE A 22 -5.11 -11.44 -14.58
CA ILE A 22 -4.58 -12.58 -15.34
C ILE A 22 -5.52 -12.81 -16.53
N GLN A 23 -4.97 -12.78 -17.74
CA GLN A 23 -5.76 -12.96 -18.97
C GLN A 23 -6.11 -14.45 -19.12
N THR A 24 -7.40 -14.79 -19.03
CA THR A 24 -7.89 -16.16 -19.27
C THR A 24 -8.24 -16.36 -20.75
N LEU A 25 -8.34 -17.62 -21.20
CA LEU A 25 -8.78 -17.94 -22.56
C LEU A 25 -10.15 -17.32 -22.87
N ASP A 26 -11.08 -17.36 -21.92
CA ASP A 26 -12.40 -16.73 -22.06
C ASP A 26 -12.31 -15.20 -22.24
N MET A 27 -11.35 -14.54 -21.59
CA MET A 27 -11.16 -13.09 -21.72
C MET A 27 -10.49 -12.71 -23.04
N GLN A 28 -9.61 -13.58 -23.56
CA GLN A 28 -8.98 -13.44 -24.86
C GLN A 28 -9.97 -13.67 -26.00
N ASP A 29 -10.97 -14.54 -25.80
CA ASP A 29 -12.08 -14.75 -26.75
C ASP A 29 -11.59 -15.08 -28.17
N GLY A 30 -10.55 -15.92 -28.25
CA GLY A 30 -9.92 -16.31 -29.51
C GLY A 30 -9.00 -15.25 -30.14
N ASP A 31 -8.88 -14.04 -29.58
CA ASP A 31 -7.97 -12.99 -30.04
C ASP A 31 -6.73 -12.88 -29.13
N PRO A 32 -5.54 -13.29 -29.60
CA PRO A 32 -4.30 -13.20 -28.81
C PRO A 32 -3.85 -11.76 -28.53
N LEU A 33 -4.40 -10.75 -29.22
CA LEU A 33 -4.09 -9.33 -29.01
C LEU A 33 -5.06 -8.65 -28.03
N ARG A 34 -6.14 -9.32 -27.65
CA ARG A 34 -7.13 -8.78 -26.71
C ARG A 34 -6.57 -8.76 -25.28
N VAL A 35 -6.67 -7.61 -24.64
CA VAL A 35 -6.29 -7.43 -23.23
C VAL A 35 -7.43 -6.78 -22.46
N CYS A 36 -7.92 -7.47 -21.44
CA CYS A 36 -8.88 -6.95 -20.49
C CYS A 36 -8.15 -6.23 -19.36
N VAL A 37 -8.64 -5.04 -19.03
CA VAL A 37 -8.02 -4.11 -18.07
C VAL A 37 -9.11 -3.31 -17.37
N GLU A 38 -8.82 -2.76 -16.20
CA GLU A 38 -9.76 -1.84 -15.58
C GLU A 38 -9.91 -0.50 -16.35
N ARG A 39 -10.95 0.27 -15.97
CA ARG A 39 -11.26 1.57 -16.60
C ARG A 39 -10.27 2.68 -16.26
N TYR A 40 -9.62 2.64 -15.09
CA TYR A 40 -8.64 3.66 -14.69
C TYR A 40 -7.48 3.71 -15.70
N GLY A 41 -7.09 4.91 -16.14
CA GLY A 41 -6.17 5.05 -17.27
C GLY A 41 -5.42 6.38 -17.34
N PHE A 42 -5.12 7.01 -16.20
CA PHE A 42 -4.28 8.21 -16.16
C PHE A 42 -2.80 7.85 -16.04
N LEU A 43 -1.94 8.61 -16.73
CA LEU A 43 -0.48 8.43 -16.73
C LEU A 43 0.23 9.68 -16.21
N PRO A 44 0.45 9.77 -14.89
CA PRO A 44 1.33 10.77 -14.32
C PRO A 44 2.77 10.60 -14.80
N VAL A 45 3.40 11.71 -15.17
CA VAL A 45 4.77 11.78 -15.66
C VAL A 45 5.54 12.94 -15.03
N ASP A 46 6.85 12.77 -14.85
CA ASP A 46 7.70 13.84 -14.33
C ASP A 46 7.80 14.99 -15.33
N LYS A 47 7.16 16.11 -15.01
CA LYS A 47 7.17 17.31 -15.86
C LYS A 47 8.58 17.87 -16.03
N ALA A 48 9.41 17.83 -14.98
CA ALA A 48 10.73 18.44 -14.98
C ALA A 48 11.74 17.67 -15.84
N ALA A 49 11.51 16.37 -16.06
CA ALA A 49 12.39 15.50 -16.82
C ALA A 49 12.25 15.62 -18.34
N PHE A 50 11.20 16.30 -18.85
CA PHE A 50 11.03 16.49 -20.29
C PHE A 50 12.11 17.39 -20.89
N LYS A 51 12.60 17.03 -22.09
CA LYS A 51 13.44 17.89 -22.94
C LYS A 51 12.63 18.22 -24.19
N GLY A 52 12.29 19.49 -24.36
CA GLY A 52 11.42 19.97 -25.44
C GLY A 52 9.95 20.04 -25.02
N GLU A 53 9.05 20.02 -25.99
CA GLU A 53 7.61 20.10 -25.76
C GLU A 53 7.07 18.80 -25.14
N ILE A 54 6.14 18.93 -24.20
CA ILE A 54 5.42 17.80 -23.64
C ILE A 54 4.32 17.43 -24.63
N PRO A 55 4.24 16.17 -25.08
CA PRO A 55 3.26 15.77 -26.09
C PRO A 55 1.83 15.85 -25.55
N ASP A 56 0.91 16.33 -26.38
CA ASP A 56 -0.52 16.38 -26.06
C ASP A 56 -1.15 14.99 -26.24
N ILE A 57 -1.02 14.16 -25.21
CA ILE A 57 -1.58 12.81 -25.15
C ILE A 57 -2.73 12.79 -24.15
N PRO A 58 -3.94 12.35 -24.55
CA PRO A 58 -5.06 12.24 -23.63
C PRO A 58 -4.72 11.42 -22.38
N ARG A 59 -5.04 11.96 -21.20
CA ARG A 59 -4.80 11.35 -19.87
C ARG A 59 -3.33 11.28 -19.44
N LEU A 60 -2.40 11.87 -20.20
CA LEU A 60 -1.06 12.18 -19.71
C LEU A 60 -1.18 13.31 -18.67
N VAL A 61 -0.54 13.14 -17.51
CA VAL A 61 -0.62 14.10 -16.40
C VAL A 61 0.79 14.54 -16.00
N PRO A 62 1.36 15.56 -16.65
CA PRO A 62 2.64 16.12 -16.24
C PRO A 62 2.53 16.77 -14.86
N PHE A 63 3.43 16.41 -13.94
CA PHE A 63 3.41 16.92 -12.57
C PHE A 63 4.81 17.16 -11.99
N GLU A 64 4.91 18.11 -11.06
CA GLU A 64 6.13 18.42 -10.32
C GLU A 64 5.77 18.91 -8.90
N PRO A 65 6.47 18.46 -7.82
CA PRO A 65 7.54 17.46 -7.83
C PRO A 65 7.02 16.04 -8.04
N PHE A 66 7.66 15.25 -8.91
CA PHE A 66 7.15 13.92 -9.28
C PHE A 66 7.19 12.88 -8.16
N ALA A 67 8.07 13.09 -7.17
CA ALA A 67 8.11 12.28 -5.95
C ALA A 67 6.74 12.16 -5.26
N TYR A 68 5.87 13.17 -5.39
CA TYR A 68 4.48 13.11 -4.92
C TYR A 68 3.72 11.91 -5.51
N TYR A 69 3.78 11.70 -6.83
CA TYR A 69 3.06 10.61 -7.48
C TYR A 69 3.66 9.24 -7.16
N ILE A 70 4.99 9.15 -7.02
CA ILE A 70 5.67 7.94 -6.56
C ILE A 70 5.18 7.56 -5.16
N LYS A 71 5.21 8.50 -4.20
CA LYS A 71 4.75 8.25 -2.83
C LYS A 71 3.25 8.04 -2.75
N ARG A 72 2.44 8.75 -3.54
CA ARG A 72 0.98 8.53 -3.62
C ARG A 72 0.65 7.12 -4.06
N LYS A 73 1.30 6.62 -5.11
CA LYS A 73 1.11 5.22 -5.56
C LYS A 73 1.58 4.24 -4.50
N LEU A 74 2.77 4.45 -3.93
CA LEU A 74 3.38 3.49 -3.01
C LEU A 74 2.65 3.44 -1.66
N TYR A 75 2.29 4.59 -1.09
CA TYR A 75 1.77 4.75 0.28
C TYR A 75 0.26 4.99 0.35
N LEU A 76 -0.45 5.03 -0.79
CA LEU A 76 -1.91 4.84 -0.82
C LEU A 76 -2.25 3.52 -1.51
N HIS A 77 -2.06 3.44 -2.83
CA HIS A 77 -2.52 2.29 -3.60
C HIS A 77 -1.82 0.98 -3.17
N ASN A 78 -0.50 0.90 -3.33
CA ASN A 78 0.23 -0.34 -3.08
C ASN A 78 0.12 -0.79 -1.63
N MET A 79 0.22 0.14 -0.68
CA MET A 79 0.04 -0.08 0.75
C MET A 79 -1.35 -0.67 1.05
N ALA A 80 -2.42 0.03 0.64
CA ALA A 80 -3.78 -0.39 0.93
C ALA A 80 -4.12 -1.76 0.30
N HIS A 81 -3.63 -2.00 -0.91
CA HIS A 81 -3.86 -3.27 -1.61
C HIS A 81 -3.15 -4.44 -0.90
N ALA A 82 -1.93 -4.20 -0.38
CA ALA A 82 -1.20 -5.18 0.42
C ALA A 82 -1.89 -5.45 1.77
N ILE A 83 -2.34 -4.42 2.48
CA ILE A 83 -3.11 -4.55 3.73
C ILE A 83 -4.36 -5.40 3.49
N CYS A 84 -5.14 -5.07 2.46
CA CYS A 84 -6.34 -5.82 2.09
C CYS A 84 -6.03 -7.30 1.82
N ALA A 85 -4.94 -7.59 1.10
CA ALA A 85 -4.53 -8.95 0.81
C ALA A 85 -4.16 -9.74 2.06
N TYR A 86 -3.36 -9.18 2.97
CA TYR A 86 -2.94 -9.89 4.18
C TYR A 86 -4.11 -10.16 5.13
N LEU A 87 -5.01 -9.19 5.31
CA LEU A 87 -6.20 -9.37 6.13
C LEU A 87 -7.20 -10.32 5.45
N GLY A 88 -7.29 -10.29 4.12
CA GLY A 88 -8.07 -11.24 3.34
C GLY A 88 -7.58 -12.68 3.51
N THR A 89 -6.27 -12.91 3.39
CA THR A 89 -5.65 -14.22 3.67
C THR A 89 -5.95 -14.68 5.10
N TYR A 90 -5.81 -13.79 6.09
CA TYR A 90 -6.12 -14.12 7.49
C TYR A 90 -7.59 -14.51 7.68
N ALA A 91 -8.51 -13.82 7.00
CA ALA A 91 -9.95 -14.08 7.02
C ALA A 91 -10.39 -15.18 6.02
N ALA A 92 -9.45 -15.98 5.50
CA ALA A 92 -9.69 -17.06 4.53
C ALA A 92 -10.46 -16.62 3.26
N GLN A 93 -10.28 -15.37 2.82
CA GLN A 93 -10.81 -14.88 1.54
C GLN A 93 -9.80 -15.10 0.43
N THR A 94 -10.29 -15.53 -0.73
CA THR A 94 -9.43 -15.83 -1.88
C THR A 94 -9.19 -14.58 -2.71
N LEU A 95 -10.22 -13.78 -2.94
CA LEU A 95 -10.17 -12.59 -3.79
C LEU A 95 -10.05 -11.30 -2.97
N ILE A 96 -9.38 -10.31 -3.54
CA ILE A 96 -9.33 -8.95 -2.99
C ILE A 96 -10.73 -8.34 -2.89
N SER A 97 -11.60 -8.62 -3.87
CA SER A 97 -12.99 -8.14 -3.85
C SER A 97 -13.77 -8.72 -2.66
N GLU A 98 -13.57 -10.00 -2.35
CA GLU A 98 -14.19 -10.64 -1.18
C GLU A 98 -13.64 -10.07 0.13
N ALA A 99 -12.32 -9.85 0.19
CA ALA A 99 -11.66 -9.27 1.36
C ALA A 99 -12.14 -7.84 1.65
N ILE A 100 -12.19 -6.97 0.64
CA ILE A 100 -12.59 -5.57 0.83
C ILE A 100 -14.09 -5.38 1.08
N ASP A 101 -14.91 -6.39 0.79
CA ASP A 101 -16.34 -6.41 1.13
C ASP A 101 -16.58 -6.73 2.61
N GLN A 102 -15.59 -7.28 3.33
CA GLN A 102 -15.69 -7.43 4.79
C GLN A 102 -15.55 -6.08 5.49
N ALA A 103 -16.56 -5.73 6.30
CA ALA A 103 -16.62 -4.43 6.99
C ALA A 103 -15.38 -4.11 7.83
N GLU A 104 -14.85 -5.09 8.57
CA GLU A 104 -13.66 -4.91 9.41
C GLU A 104 -12.40 -4.64 8.56
N ILE A 105 -12.20 -5.39 7.47
CA ILE A 105 -11.08 -5.20 6.53
C ILE A 105 -11.20 -3.83 5.85
N ARG A 106 -12.38 -3.52 5.30
CA ARG A 106 -12.65 -2.26 4.61
C ARG A 106 -12.31 -1.06 5.48
N LEU A 107 -12.75 -1.08 6.74
CA LEU A 107 -12.49 -0.01 7.68
C LEU A 107 -10.98 0.13 7.98
N MET A 108 -10.28 -0.97 8.26
CA MET A 108 -8.84 -0.92 8.51
C MET A 108 -8.05 -0.40 7.30
N VAL A 109 -8.40 -0.83 6.08
CA VAL A 109 -7.81 -0.34 4.84
C VAL A 109 -8.09 1.15 4.65
N GLN A 110 -9.33 1.59 4.84
CA GLN A 110 -9.73 3.01 4.77
C GLN A 110 -8.94 3.88 5.77
N ARG A 111 -8.76 3.41 7.01
CA ARG A 111 -8.01 4.15 8.04
C ARG A 111 -6.51 4.21 7.73
N ALA A 112 -5.93 3.16 7.16
CA ALA A 112 -4.56 3.18 6.68
C ALA A 112 -4.39 4.18 5.52
N MET A 113 -5.32 4.18 4.56
CA MET A 113 -5.34 5.15 3.46
C MET A 113 -5.49 6.60 3.95
N LEU A 114 -6.36 6.85 4.93
CA LEU A 114 -6.48 8.17 5.55
C LEU A 114 -5.16 8.63 6.20
N SER A 115 -4.42 7.72 6.83
CA SER A 115 -3.12 8.01 7.42
C SER A 115 -2.11 8.42 6.34
N GLY A 116 -2.00 7.62 5.27
CA GLY A 116 -1.16 7.94 4.11
C GLY A 116 -1.55 9.23 3.40
N ALA A 117 -2.85 9.49 3.23
CA ALA A 117 -3.38 10.70 2.59
C ALA A 117 -3.05 11.96 3.41
N ARG A 118 -3.21 11.92 4.73
CA ARG A 118 -2.82 13.02 5.62
C ARG A 118 -1.31 13.29 5.56
N ALA A 119 -0.49 12.24 5.54
CA ALA A 119 0.95 12.39 5.43
C ALA A 119 1.36 13.02 4.09
N LEU A 120 0.78 12.54 2.97
CA LEU A 120 1.02 13.10 1.63
C LEU A 120 0.60 14.57 1.54
N ALA A 121 -0.58 14.90 2.05
CA ALA A 121 -1.10 16.26 2.08
C ALA A 121 -0.15 17.21 2.85
N ARG A 122 0.33 16.78 4.02
CA ARG A 122 1.27 17.58 4.84
C ARG A 122 2.64 17.75 4.18
N VAL A 123 3.25 16.66 3.74
CA VAL A 123 4.63 16.68 3.20
C VAL A 123 4.71 17.45 1.89
N TYR A 124 3.72 17.27 1.00
CA TYR A 124 3.72 17.91 -0.32
C TYR A 124 2.88 19.19 -0.36
N GLN A 125 2.29 19.62 0.75
CA GLN A 125 1.40 20.79 0.84
C GLN A 125 0.26 20.73 -0.19
N MET A 126 -0.31 19.53 -0.36
CA MET A 126 -1.40 19.27 -1.30
C MET A 126 -2.74 19.21 -0.57
N PRO A 127 -3.86 19.58 -1.24
CA PRO A 127 -5.17 19.43 -0.66
C PRO A 127 -5.46 17.96 -0.32
N LEU A 128 -6.10 17.73 0.83
CA LEU A 128 -6.46 16.38 1.26
C LEU A 128 -7.60 15.79 0.43
N GLU A 129 -8.56 16.61 0.00
CA GLU A 129 -9.77 16.15 -0.68
C GLU A 129 -9.49 15.27 -1.91
N PRO A 130 -8.62 15.66 -2.87
CA PRO A 130 -8.33 14.79 -4.02
C PRO A 130 -7.64 13.48 -3.65
N LEU A 131 -6.93 13.42 -2.53
CA LEU A 131 -6.34 12.17 -2.02
C LEU A 131 -7.41 11.24 -1.42
N LEU A 132 -8.46 11.81 -0.81
CA LEU A 132 -9.60 11.04 -0.31
C LEU A 132 -10.46 10.53 -1.46
N GLU A 133 -10.77 11.36 -2.45
CA GLU A 133 -11.45 10.93 -3.69
C GLU A 133 -10.69 9.81 -4.40
N HIS A 134 -9.36 9.93 -4.48
CA HIS A 134 -8.51 8.88 -5.03
C HIS A 134 -8.57 7.60 -4.18
N SER A 135 -8.67 7.73 -2.86
CA SER A 135 -8.79 6.59 -1.95
C SER A 135 -10.12 5.87 -2.14
N ASP A 136 -11.22 6.60 -2.31
CA ASP A 136 -12.54 6.04 -2.58
C ASP A 136 -12.60 5.35 -3.96
N ASP A 137 -11.97 5.92 -4.98
CA ASP A 137 -11.82 5.24 -6.29
C ASP A 137 -11.05 3.92 -6.15
N LEU A 138 -9.95 3.90 -5.40
CA LEU A 138 -9.17 2.70 -5.16
C LEU A 138 -9.97 1.62 -4.42
N LEU A 139 -10.73 1.98 -3.39
CA LEU A 139 -11.58 1.03 -2.65
C LEU A 139 -12.66 0.43 -3.55
N ARG A 140 -13.28 1.26 -4.40
CA ARG A 140 -14.23 0.79 -5.42
C ARG A 140 -13.55 -0.17 -6.40
N ARG A 141 -12.30 0.08 -6.78
CA ARG A 141 -11.52 -0.77 -7.70
C ARG A 141 -11.10 -2.09 -7.06
N PHE A 142 -10.74 -2.09 -5.77
CA PHE A 142 -10.48 -3.32 -5.02
C PHE A 142 -11.72 -4.22 -4.99
N GLY A 143 -12.93 -3.65 -4.94
CA GLY A 143 -14.20 -4.38 -5.03
C GLY A 143 -14.55 -4.90 -6.42
N ASN A 144 -13.71 -4.70 -7.44
CA ASN A 144 -14.01 -5.16 -8.80
C ASN A 144 -13.75 -6.67 -8.95
N ALA A 145 -14.78 -7.48 -8.72
CA ALA A 145 -14.73 -8.94 -8.86
C ALA A 145 -14.29 -9.43 -10.26
N ALA A 146 -14.49 -8.63 -11.31
CA ALA A 146 -14.04 -8.98 -12.66
C ALA A 146 -12.51 -9.04 -12.80
N LEU A 147 -11.76 -8.42 -11.88
CA LEU A 147 -10.30 -8.51 -11.87
C LEU A 147 -9.81 -9.88 -11.39
N LYS A 148 -10.61 -10.60 -10.58
CA LYS A 148 -10.22 -11.90 -9.99
C LYS A 148 -8.84 -11.85 -9.31
N ASP A 149 -8.47 -10.69 -8.76
CA ASP A 149 -7.20 -10.50 -8.08
C ASP A 149 -7.20 -11.27 -6.77
N THR A 150 -6.26 -12.20 -6.61
CA THR A 150 -6.21 -13.05 -5.42
C THR A 150 -5.38 -12.41 -4.30
N CYS A 151 -5.79 -12.65 -3.06
CA CYS A 151 -5.01 -12.27 -1.87
C CYS A 151 -3.60 -12.87 -1.91
N ASP A 152 -3.43 -14.08 -2.44
CA ASP A 152 -2.12 -14.70 -2.60
C ASP A 152 -1.22 -13.94 -3.58
N ARG A 153 -1.72 -13.64 -4.79
CA ARG A 153 -0.95 -12.91 -5.80
C ARG A 153 -0.58 -11.52 -5.32
N VAL A 154 -1.53 -10.82 -4.73
CA VAL A 154 -1.33 -9.45 -4.24
C VAL A 154 -0.51 -9.41 -2.97
N GLY A 155 -0.59 -10.44 -2.11
CA GLY A 155 0.13 -10.60 -0.84
C GLY A 155 1.55 -11.16 -0.97
N ALA A 156 1.87 -11.82 -2.09
CA ALA A 156 3.17 -12.47 -2.36
C ALA A 156 4.39 -11.58 -2.13
N ASP A 157 5.53 -12.19 -1.80
CA ASP A 157 6.78 -11.48 -1.48
C ASP A 157 6.63 -10.47 -0.30
N PRO A 158 6.21 -10.97 0.89
CA PRO A 158 6.08 -10.13 2.08
C PRO A 158 7.41 -9.55 2.55
N LYS A 159 8.54 -10.23 2.32
CA LYS A 159 9.88 -9.71 2.67
C LYS A 159 10.15 -8.37 2.00
N ARG A 160 10.01 -8.29 0.67
CA ARG A 160 10.23 -7.03 -0.06
C ARG A 160 9.27 -5.92 0.39
N LYS A 161 8.00 -6.26 0.69
CA LYS A 161 6.99 -5.27 1.11
C LYS A 161 7.21 -4.72 2.51
N LEU A 162 7.96 -5.45 3.34
CA LEU A 162 8.40 -5.03 4.67
C LEU A 162 9.70 -4.20 4.66
N MET A 163 10.38 -4.07 3.51
CA MET A 163 11.61 -3.27 3.43
C MET A 163 11.37 -1.79 3.81
N PRO A 164 12.37 -1.08 4.35
CA PRO A 164 12.21 0.26 4.93
C PRO A 164 11.65 1.30 3.96
N GLU A 165 11.93 1.18 2.67
CA GLU A 165 11.49 2.15 1.64
C GLU A 165 10.23 1.70 0.89
N ASP A 166 9.75 0.47 1.08
CA ASP A 166 8.57 -0.08 0.39
C ASP A 166 7.26 0.33 1.12
N ARG A 167 6.15 -0.26 0.67
CA ARG A 167 4.78 0.20 0.89
C ARG A 167 4.24 0.04 2.30
N LEU A 168 4.87 -0.73 3.18
CA LEU A 168 4.38 -0.91 4.55
C LEU A 168 5.22 -0.09 5.53
N VAL A 169 6.46 -0.50 5.77
CA VAL A 169 7.35 0.18 6.73
C VAL A 169 7.66 1.59 6.25
N GLY A 170 7.96 1.78 4.96
CA GLY A 170 8.17 3.11 4.41
C GLY A 170 6.96 4.03 4.51
N ALA A 171 5.73 3.49 4.33
CA ALA A 171 4.51 4.27 4.51
C ALA A 171 4.29 4.65 5.99
N ALA A 172 4.57 3.75 6.92
CA ALA A 172 4.47 4.00 8.35
C ALA A 172 5.47 5.07 8.81
N LEU A 173 6.74 4.96 8.39
CA LEU A 173 7.79 5.95 8.68
C LEU A 173 7.46 7.31 8.07
N PHE A 174 6.91 7.32 6.84
CA PHE A 174 6.45 8.54 6.19
C PHE A 174 5.32 9.23 6.96
N CYS A 175 4.39 8.46 7.53
CA CYS A 175 3.35 9.00 8.41
C CYS A 175 3.96 9.60 9.68
N GLN A 176 4.89 8.91 10.34
CA GLN A 176 5.55 9.42 11.55
C GLN A 176 6.31 10.72 11.28
N GLN A 177 7.05 10.80 10.17
CA GLN A 177 7.73 12.03 9.74
C GLN A 177 6.76 13.21 9.54
N ALA A 178 5.54 12.92 9.09
CA ALA A 178 4.48 13.91 8.92
C ALA A 178 3.64 14.17 10.19
N GLY A 179 4.00 13.59 11.34
CA GLY A 179 3.23 13.70 12.59
C GLY A 179 1.85 13.02 12.52
N VAL A 180 1.73 11.95 11.73
CA VAL A 180 0.52 11.13 11.59
C VAL A 180 0.78 9.76 12.20
N SER A 181 -0.15 9.26 13.01
CA SER A 181 -0.03 7.94 13.62
C SER A 181 0.00 6.84 12.54
N PRO A 182 0.96 5.89 12.58
CA PRO A 182 1.04 4.78 11.65
C PRO A 182 0.22 3.55 12.08
N ALA A 183 -0.60 3.63 13.14
CA ALA A 183 -1.24 2.48 13.78
C ALA A 183 -2.01 1.57 12.80
N TRP A 184 -2.73 2.15 11.83
CA TRP A 184 -3.47 1.40 10.83
C TRP A 184 -2.59 0.78 9.74
N ILE A 185 -1.42 1.38 9.47
CA ILE A 185 -0.42 0.79 8.57
C ILE A 185 0.32 -0.36 9.29
N ALA A 186 0.50 -0.25 10.61
CA ALA A 186 1.07 -1.31 11.45
C ALA A 186 0.21 -2.59 11.44
N VAL A 187 -1.11 -2.49 11.20
CA VAL A 187 -1.97 -3.66 10.91
C VAL A 187 -1.49 -4.42 9.67
N GLY A 188 -1.09 -3.69 8.63
CA GLY A 188 -0.49 -4.25 7.43
C GLY A 188 0.84 -4.94 7.67
N ILE A 189 1.70 -4.31 8.48
CA ILE A 189 3.00 -4.87 8.88
C ILE A 189 2.78 -6.18 9.64
N ALA A 190 1.86 -6.19 10.61
CA ALA A 190 1.46 -7.39 11.35
C ALA A 190 0.94 -8.49 10.42
N GLY A 191 0.08 -8.16 9.46
CA GLY A 191 -0.43 -9.10 8.46
C GLY A 191 0.67 -9.68 7.55
N ALA A 192 1.63 -8.85 7.12
CA ALA A 192 2.77 -9.29 6.33
C ALA A 192 3.68 -10.24 7.13
N LEU A 193 3.94 -9.94 8.41
CA LEU A 193 4.69 -10.82 9.32
C LEU A 193 3.97 -12.15 9.54
N TYR A 194 2.66 -12.12 9.77
CA TYR A 194 1.84 -13.32 9.92
C TYR A 194 1.96 -14.24 8.70
N ARG A 195 1.83 -13.67 7.50
CA ARG A 195 2.01 -14.40 6.25
C ARG A 195 3.43 -14.92 6.07
N LEU A 196 4.44 -14.07 6.25
CA LEU A 196 5.85 -14.42 6.09
C LEU A 196 6.25 -15.62 6.96
N LEU A 197 5.86 -15.60 8.23
CA LEU A 197 6.20 -16.65 9.19
C LEU A 197 5.38 -17.93 8.97
N GLY A 198 4.13 -17.79 8.51
CA GLY A 198 3.28 -18.91 8.10
C GLY A 198 3.82 -19.63 6.85
N GLU A 199 4.29 -18.90 5.84
CA GLU A 199 4.88 -19.45 4.61
C GLU A 199 6.17 -20.25 4.87
N GLN A 200 6.90 -19.94 5.94
CA GLN A 200 8.16 -20.60 6.27
C GLN A 200 7.99 -21.80 7.22
N SER A 201 6.74 -22.21 7.52
CA SER A 201 6.42 -23.21 8.56
C SER A 201 7.12 -22.90 9.90
N GLN A 202 7.40 -21.62 10.15
CA GLN A 202 8.05 -21.20 11.37
C GLN A 202 7.03 -21.08 12.49
N MET A 203 7.49 -21.21 13.73
CA MET A 203 6.68 -20.88 14.89
C MET A 203 6.26 -19.41 14.80
N GLN A 204 4.95 -19.17 14.73
CA GLN A 204 4.38 -17.82 14.73
C GLN A 204 4.43 -17.24 16.16
N SER A 205 5.61 -16.77 16.57
CA SER A 205 5.84 -16.15 17.87
C SER A 205 6.23 -14.68 17.74
N ALA A 206 5.97 -13.91 18.81
CA ALA A 206 6.35 -12.50 18.87
C ALA A 206 7.86 -12.29 18.68
N ASP A 207 8.71 -13.19 19.21
CA ASP A 207 10.16 -13.08 19.09
C ASP A 207 10.63 -13.27 17.64
N ARG A 208 10.02 -14.20 16.89
CA ARG A 208 10.29 -14.36 15.46
C ARG A 208 9.83 -13.17 14.65
N ALA A 209 8.68 -12.61 15.00
CA ALA A 209 8.20 -11.38 14.37
C ALA A 209 9.14 -10.19 14.63
N ARG A 210 9.68 -10.05 15.86
CA ARG A 210 10.70 -9.03 16.18
C ARG A 210 11.97 -9.22 15.38
N GLN A 211 12.48 -10.44 15.32
CA GLN A 211 13.67 -10.77 14.53
C GLN A 211 13.46 -10.44 13.04
N ALA A 212 12.30 -10.78 12.49
CA ALA A 212 11.99 -10.48 11.09
C ALA A 212 11.92 -8.96 10.82
N LEU A 213 11.37 -8.16 11.75
CA LEU A 213 11.39 -6.70 11.63
C LEU A 213 12.81 -6.13 11.70
N GLU A 214 13.66 -6.67 12.56
CA GLU A 214 15.04 -6.20 12.66
C GLU A 214 15.84 -6.54 11.40
N GLU A 215 15.73 -7.77 10.90
CA GLU A 215 16.50 -8.23 9.73
C GLU A 215 16.00 -7.64 8.40
N ILE A 216 14.67 -7.50 8.23
CA ILE A 216 14.06 -7.11 6.96
C ILE A 216 13.73 -5.61 6.94
N ALA A 217 13.01 -5.15 7.97
CA ALA A 217 12.57 -3.76 8.08
C ALA A 217 13.64 -2.85 8.70
N GLN A 218 14.78 -3.41 9.12
CA GLN A 218 15.85 -2.68 9.82
C GLN A 218 15.32 -1.93 11.04
N ARG A 219 14.24 -2.42 11.68
CA ARG A 219 13.61 -1.80 12.85
C ARG A 219 13.94 -2.60 14.11
N PRO A 220 14.71 -2.04 15.06
CA PRO A 220 15.10 -2.76 16.26
C PRO A 220 13.92 -2.93 17.22
N SER A 221 14.10 -3.83 18.20
CA SER A 221 13.21 -3.94 19.36
C SER A 221 13.17 -2.63 20.15
N GLY A 222 12.01 -2.26 20.72
CA GLY A 222 11.82 -0.99 21.43
C GLY A 222 11.57 0.22 20.53
N ASP A 223 11.70 0.10 19.20
CA ASP A 223 11.19 1.12 18.27
C ASP A 223 9.64 1.20 18.36
N PRO A 224 9.04 2.40 18.43
CA PRO A 224 7.59 2.54 18.58
C PRO A 224 6.76 1.85 17.50
N LEU A 225 7.23 1.84 16.24
CA LEU A 225 6.54 1.16 15.15
C LEU A 225 6.66 -0.36 15.30
N SER A 226 7.84 -0.86 15.69
CA SER A 226 8.04 -2.28 16.01
C SER A 226 7.06 -2.73 17.10
N GLU A 227 6.98 -2.01 18.23
CA GLU A 227 6.10 -2.38 19.34
C GLU A 227 4.60 -2.36 18.94
N MET A 228 4.19 -1.38 18.13
CA MET A 228 2.83 -1.36 17.56
C MET A 228 2.56 -2.59 16.70
N ALA A 229 3.46 -2.90 15.77
CA ALA A 229 3.31 -4.02 14.85
C ALA A 229 3.29 -5.36 15.57
N ILE A 230 4.13 -5.56 16.60
CA ILE A 230 4.18 -6.81 17.38
C ILE A 230 2.90 -7.03 18.18
N ARG A 231 2.37 -6.00 18.85
CA ARG A 231 1.10 -6.11 19.59
C ARG A 231 -0.07 -6.50 18.68
N LEU A 232 -0.09 -5.97 17.46
CA LEU A 232 -1.10 -6.32 16.45
C LEU A 232 -0.87 -7.73 15.89
N TYR A 233 0.40 -8.11 15.66
CA TYR A 233 0.78 -9.46 15.21
C TYR A 233 0.34 -10.53 16.22
N GLU A 234 0.49 -10.30 17.52
CA GLU A 234 0.05 -11.23 18.57
C GLU A 234 -1.46 -11.53 18.50
N GLN A 235 -2.28 -10.57 18.07
CA GLN A 235 -3.71 -10.82 17.84
C GLN A 235 -3.93 -11.80 16.68
N LEU A 236 -3.19 -11.62 15.58
CA LEU A 236 -3.28 -12.50 14.42
C LEU A 236 -2.75 -13.90 14.74
N ALA A 237 -1.55 -14.00 15.33
CA ALA A 237 -0.95 -15.27 15.72
C ALA A 237 -1.79 -16.02 16.75
N GLY A 238 -2.51 -15.30 17.62
CA GLY A 238 -3.47 -15.88 18.58
C GLY A 238 -4.83 -16.26 17.99
N GLY A 239 -5.05 -16.11 16.69
CA GLY A 239 -6.32 -16.46 16.03
C GLY A 239 -7.48 -15.55 16.45
N ARG A 240 -7.21 -14.31 16.87
CA ARG A 240 -8.24 -13.39 17.36
C ARG A 240 -9.10 -12.84 16.20
N PRO A 241 -10.38 -12.54 16.43
CA PRO A 241 -11.23 -11.94 15.40
C PRO A 241 -10.69 -10.59 14.91
N LEU A 242 -10.93 -10.23 13.65
CA LEU A 242 -10.51 -8.94 13.09
C LEU A 242 -11.05 -7.73 13.87
N ALA A 243 -12.20 -7.85 14.53
CA ALA A 243 -12.74 -6.81 15.40
C ALA A 243 -11.82 -6.50 16.61
N ASP A 244 -11.11 -7.49 17.15
CA ASP A 244 -10.12 -7.28 18.22
C ASP A 244 -8.92 -6.51 17.68
N LEU A 245 -8.43 -6.89 16.50
CA LEU A 245 -7.33 -6.21 15.82
C LEU A 245 -7.68 -4.74 15.54
N ARG A 246 -8.88 -4.47 15.01
CA ARG A 246 -9.38 -3.11 14.78
C ARG A 246 -9.44 -2.30 16.07
N ARG A 247 -9.99 -2.86 17.15
CA ARG A 247 -10.08 -2.18 18.45
C ARG A 247 -8.71 -1.83 19.00
N LEU A 248 -7.74 -2.75 18.88
CA LEU A 248 -6.37 -2.50 19.29
C LEU A 248 -5.71 -1.41 18.44
N ALA A 249 -5.86 -1.44 17.11
CA ALA A 249 -5.34 -0.40 16.23
C ALA A 249 -5.93 0.98 16.52
N ALA A 250 -7.23 1.07 16.81
CA ALA A 250 -7.87 2.32 17.23
C ALA A 250 -7.32 2.84 18.56
N LYS A 251 -7.06 1.96 19.53
CA LYS A 251 -6.40 2.33 20.79
C LYS A 251 -4.98 2.84 20.56
N LEU A 252 -4.18 2.13 19.75
CA LEU A 252 -2.82 2.54 19.40
C LEU A 252 -2.76 3.89 18.67
N GLU A 253 -3.76 4.18 17.84
CA GLU A 253 -3.88 5.50 17.20
C GLU A 253 -4.15 6.61 18.24
N ALA A 254 -5.05 6.36 19.19
CA ALA A 254 -5.40 7.31 20.25
C ALA A 254 -4.24 7.55 21.23
N ASP A 255 -3.54 6.49 21.64
CA ASP A 255 -2.40 6.56 22.56
C ASP A 255 -1.20 7.33 21.93
N GLY A 256 -1.13 7.39 20.60
CA GLY A 256 -0.09 8.10 19.84
C GLY A 256 -0.50 9.50 19.35
N ALA A 257 -1.72 9.94 19.62
CA ALA A 257 -2.15 11.31 19.29
C ALA A 257 -1.49 12.28 20.29
N PRO A 258 -0.92 13.42 19.83
CA PRO A 258 -0.49 14.45 20.77
C PRO A 258 -1.69 14.88 21.62
N GLU A 259 -1.49 15.00 22.94
CA GLU A 259 -2.50 15.58 23.82
C GLU A 259 -2.95 16.91 23.22
N ILE A 260 -4.25 17.06 23.02
CA ILE A 260 -4.84 18.34 22.59
C ILE A 260 -4.66 19.28 23.78
N VAL A 261 -3.63 20.13 23.72
CA VAL A 261 -3.43 21.27 24.64
C VAL A 261 -4.23 22.46 24.14
#